data_AF-A0A925YXT1-F1
#
_entry.id   AF-A0A925YXT1-F1
#
_cell.length_a   1.000
_cell.length_b   1.000
_cell.length_c   1.000
_cell.angle_alpha   90.00
_cell.angle_beta   90.00
_cell.angle_gamma   90.00
#
_symmetry.space_group_name_H-M   'P 1'
#
loop_
_entity.id
_entity.type
_entity.pdbx_description
1 polymer ?
#
loop_
_entity_poly.entity_id
_entity_poly.type
_entity_poly.pdbx_seq_one_letter_code
_entity_poly.pdbx_strand_id
1 'polypeptide(L)' 'DIVNDTWTHKYSRQKAVYPLAYLRDKKFWPSVSRINNTYGDRNLMCVCPPIESYMVSE' A
#
# COMPACT_ATOMS: atom_id res chain seq x y z
N ASP A 1 -3.41 -2.45 4.69
CA ASP A 1 -4.87 -2.33 4.43
C ASP A 1 -5.53 -3.70 4.29
N ILE A 2 -5.20 -4.49 3.27
CA ILE A 2 -6.00 -5.69 2.92
C ILE A 2 -6.05 -6.79 4.01
N VAL A 3 -5.01 -6.89 4.84
CA VAL A 3 -4.89 -7.84 5.98
C VAL A 3 -5.30 -7.25 7.33
N ASN A 4 -5.72 -5.97 7.37
CA ASN A 4 -6.20 -5.34 8.60
C ASN A 4 -7.50 -6.03 9.06
N ASP A 5 -7.76 -6.13 10.36
CA ASP A 5 -8.96 -6.75 10.92
C ASP A 5 -10.23 -6.03 10.44
N THR A 6 -10.19 -4.69 10.46
CA THR A 6 -11.33 -3.86 10.08
C THR A 6 -11.31 -3.50 8.59
N TRP A 7 -12.47 -3.61 7.93
CA TRP A 7 -12.66 -3.23 6.52
C TRP A 7 -13.83 -2.27 6.35
N THR A 8 -13.51 -1.00 6.11
CA THR A 8 -14.49 0.10 6.05
C THR A 8 -14.92 0.47 4.62
N HIS A 9 -14.41 -0.23 3.61
CA HIS A 9 -14.74 0.04 2.21
C HIS A 9 -16.12 -0.54 1.84
N LYS A 10 -16.87 0.16 0.99
CA LYS A 10 -18.21 -0.26 0.49
C LYS A 10 -18.18 -1.43 -0.51
N TYR A 11 -17.02 -2.05 -0.72
CA TYR A 11 -16.82 -3.21 -1.60
C TYR A 11 -16.04 -4.28 -0.83
N SER A 12 -16.18 -5.56 -1.19
CA SER A 12 -15.47 -6.63 -0.46
C SER A 12 -13.96 -6.63 -0.75
N ARG A 13 -13.17 -7.15 0.20
CA ARG A 13 -11.73 -7.45 -0.01
C ARG A 13 -11.52 -8.31 -1.26
N GLN A 14 -12.41 -9.28 -1.50
CA GLN A 14 -12.36 -10.15 -2.67
C GLN A 14 -12.44 -9.36 -3.98
N LYS A 15 -13.35 -8.38 -4.06
CA LYS A 15 -13.49 -7.51 -5.24
C LYS A 15 -12.25 -6.63 -5.44
N ALA A 16 -11.59 -6.22 -4.35
CA ALA A 16 -10.35 -5.45 -4.39
C ALA A 16 -9.16 -6.26 -4.91
N VAL A 17 -9.00 -7.48 -4.40
CA VAL A 17 -7.81 -8.31 -4.63
C VAL A 17 -7.94 -9.16 -5.90
N TYR A 18 -9.13 -9.67 -6.20
CA TYR A 18 -9.39 -10.63 -7.28
C TYR A 18 -10.64 -10.25 -8.09
N PRO A 19 -10.62 -9.13 -8.81
CA PRO A 19 -11.75 -8.69 -9.64
C PRO A 19 -12.06 -9.63 -10.81
N LEU A 20 -11.09 -10.46 -11.23
CA LEU A 20 -11.19 -11.43 -12.31
C LEU A 20 -10.74 -12.80 -11.82
N ALA A 21 -11.36 -13.88 -12.34
CA ALA A 21 -11.15 -15.23 -11.83
C ALA A 21 -9.69 -15.71 -11.94
N TYR A 22 -9.03 -15.46 -13.08
CA TYR A 22 -7.65 -15.90 -13.34
C TYR A 22 -6.61 -15.22 -12.43
N LEU A 23 -6.95 -14.11 -11.77
CA LEU A 23 -6.04 -13.43 -10.84
C LEU A 23 -5.83 -14.21 -9.53
N ARG A 24 -6.60 -15.27 -9.30
CA ARG A 24 -6.46 -16.16 -8.13
C ARG A 24 -5.26 -17.09 -8.24
N ASP A 25 -4.92 -17.50 -9.46
CA ASP A 25 -3.86 -18.50 -9.69
C ASP A 25 -2.48 -17.91 -9.49
N LYS A 26 -2.29 -16.64 -9.90
CA LYS A 26 -1.02 -15.91 -9.81
C LYS A 26 -1.28 -14.47 -9.40
N LYS A 27 -1.07 -14.18 -8.12
CA LYS A 27 -1.28 -12.85 -7.57
C LYS A 27 0.03 -12.06 -7.51
N PHE A 28 0.11 -10.99 -8.28
CA PHE A 28 1.10 -9.93 -8.07
C PHE A 28 0.54 -8.90 -7.07
N TRP A 29 1.30 -8.61 -6.02
CA TRP A 29 0.90 -7.67 -4.98
C TRP A 29 1.57 -6.31 -5.19
N PRO A 30 0.79 -5.22 -5.27
CA PRO A 30 1.35 -3.88 -5.10
C PRO A 30 2.01 -3.79 -3.72
N SER A 31 3.28 -3.42 -3.67
CA SER A 31 4.06 -3.33 -2.43
C SER A 31 3.64 -2.14 -1.55
N VAL A 32 3.09 -1.10 -2.17
CA VAL A 32 2.61 0.12 -1.52
C VAL A 32 1.26 0.56 -2.08
N SER A 33 0.55 1.37 -1.31
CA SER A 33 -0.68 2.06 -1.74
C SER A 33 -0.36 3.16 -2.77
N ARG A 34 -1.40 3.88 -3.22
CA ARG A 34 -1.26 5.03 -4.12
C ARG A 34 -0.30 6.08 -3.51
N ILE A 35 0.70 6.49 -4.29
CA ILE A 35 1.68 7.51 -3.92
C ILE A 35 1.01 8.89 -3.85
N ASN A 36 1.41 9.70 -2.86
CA ASN A 36 1.01 11.10 -2.74
C ASN A 36 2.02 12.02 -3.44
N ASN A 37 1.76 12.34 -4.71
CA ASN A 37 2.70 13.12 -5.53
C ASN A 37 2.89 14.56 -5.03
N THR A 38 1.80 15.27 -4.71
CA THR A 38 1.88 16.69 -4.34
C THR A 38 2.60 16.91 -3.01
N TYR A 39 2.56 15.93 -2.11
CA TYR A 39 3.38 15.97 -0.90
C TYR A 39 4.87 15.85 -1.23
N GLY A 40 5.23 14.93 -2.13
CA GLY A 40 6.61 14.76 -2.59
C GLY A 40 7.18 16.02 -3.26
N ASP A 41 6.37 16.68 -4.10
CA ASP A 41 6.77 17.92 -4.77
C ASP A 41 7.01 19.08 -3.77
N ARG A 42 6.25 19.11 -2.67
CA ARG A 42 6.37 20.15 -1.62
C ARG A 42 7.43 19.83 -0.57
N ASN A 43 7.82 18.57 -0.42
CA ASN A 43 8.75 18.07 0.60
C ASN A 43 9.83 17.22 -0.06
N LEU A 44 10.69 17.87 -0.85
CA LEU A 44 11.69 17.18 -1.66
C LEU A 44 12.75 16.50 -0.78
N MET A 45 12.77 15.17 -0.78
CA MET A 45 13.74 14.33 -0.10
C MET A 45 14.37 13.38 -1.13
N CYS A 46 15.56 13.72 -1.63
CA CYS A 46 16.24 13.01 -2.72
C CYS A 46 17.48 12.23 -2.27
N VAL A 47 17.64 12.05 -0.96
CA VAL A 47 18.68 11.22 -0.34
C VAL A 47 18.01 10.17 0.53
N CYS A 48 18.72 9.06 0.77
CA CYS A 48 18.25 8.06 1.72
C CYS A 48 18.17 8.72 3.11
N PRO A 49 17.02 8.69 3.80
CA PRO A 49 16.95 9.11 5.19
C PRO A 49 17.73 8.11 6.08
N PRO A 50 18.10 8.53 7.31
CA PRO A 50 18.82 7.67 8.25
C PRO A 50 18.06 6.36 8.53
N ILE A 51 18.77 5.28 8.85
CA ILE A 51 18.15 3.96 9.12
C ILE A 51 17.14 4.06 10.26
N GLU A 52 17.45 4.90 11.25
CA GLU A 52 16.62 5.20 12.41
C GLU A 52 15.22 5.70 12.03
N SER A 53 15.08 6.38 10.89
CA SER A 53 13.79 6.87 10.39
C SER A 53 12.84 5.75 9.96
N TYR A 54 13.37 4.56 9.67
CA TYR A 54 12.60 3.39 9.28
C TYR A 54 12.31 2.46 10.47
N MET A 55 12.98 2.68 11.60
CA MET A 55 12.75 1.92 12.82
C MET A 55 11.49 2.48 13.50
N VAL A 56 10.35 1.83 13.28
CA VAL A 56 9.13 2.13 14.02
C VAL A 56 9.27 1.46 15.40
N SER A 57 9.26 2.26 16.48
CA SER A 57 9.09 1.75 17.84
C SER A 57 7.70 1.13 17.98
N GLU A 58 7.64 -0.05 18.57
CA GLU A 58 6.45 -0.90 18.75
C GLU A 58 5.20 -0.17 19.28
#